data_AF-A0A5E7E6G6-F1
#
_entry.id   AF-A0A5E7E6G6-F1
#
_cell.length_a   1.000
_cell.length_b   1.000
_cell.length_c   1.000
_cell.angle_alpha   90.00
_cell.angle_beta   90.00
_cell.angle_gamma   90.00
#
_symmetry.space_group_name_H-M   'P 1'
#
loop_
_entity.id
_entity.type
_entity.pdbx_description
1 polymer ?
#
loop_
_entity_poly.entity_id
_entity_poly.type
_entity_poly.pdbx_seq_one_letter_code
_entity_poly.pdbx_strand_id
1 'polypeptide(L)'
;MALTSKKRAFIVAVREGASNKDAAIAAGCSEKTASAAGSRLAKDPDVIRELHKLNALFPVNADVKADVKTSVKASKSERPVRAPAVAVPRTERTVQPSINGDEDPLSFFKSMMADEDMDPKLRLDAAKALASFTVSKPGEKGKKEQVQEAAEQVASGRFGLRKPGQLRAVK
;
A
#
# COMPACT_ATOMS: atom_id res chain seq x y z
N MET A 1 19.25 -18.02 -23.02
CA MET A 1 19.85 -17.46 -24.25
C MET A 1 20.38 -16.07 -23.96
N ALA A 2 21.39 -15.60 -24.71
CA ALA A 2 21.95 -14.26 -24.55
C ALA A 2 20.95 -13.17 -25.04
N LEU A 3 20.99 -11.98 -24.43
CA LEU A 3 20.17 -10.83 -24.84
C LEU A 3 20.44 -10.47 -26.30
N THR A 4 19.41 -10.61 -27.15
CA THR A 4 19.42 -10.16 -28.55
C THR A 4 19.54 -8.63 -28.62
N SER A 5 20.04 -8.09 -29.73
CA SER A 5 20.20 -6.64 -29.92
C SER A 5 18.89 -5.87 -29.69
N LYS A 6 17.77 -6.41 -30.17
CA LYS A 6 16.42 -5.84 -29.96
C LYS A 6 16.02 -5.78 -28.48
N LYS A 7 16.29 -6.85 -27.71
CA LYS A 7 15.99 -6.90 -26.27
C LYS A 7 16.79 -5.85 -25.51
N ARG A 8 18.07 -5.65 -25.86
CA ARG A 8 18.94 -4.62 -25.24
C ARG A 8 18.42 -3.21 -25.52
N ALA A 9 18.09 -2.89 -26.77
CA ALA A 9 17.54 -1.59 -27.14
C ALA A 9 16.21 -1.30 -26.43
N PHE A 10 15.35 -2.32 -26.31
CA PHE A 10 14.10 -2.21 -25.55
C PHE A 10 14.35 -1.89 -24.07
N ILE A 11 15.29 -2.59 -23.42
CA ILE A 11 15.65 -2.36 -22.01
C ILE A 11 16.19 -0.94 -21.79
N VAL A 12 17.06 -0.47 -22.67
CA VAL A 12 17.61 0.90 -22.60
C VAL A 12 16.48 1.92 -22.69
N ALA A 13 15.58 1.78 -23.67
CA ALA A 13 14.45 2.71 -23.83
C ALA A 13 13.46 2.66 -22.65
N VAL A 14 13.19 1.47 -22.08
CA VAL A 14 12.34 1.34 -20.87
C VAL A 14 13.00 2.01 -19.67
N ARG A 15 14.33 1.89 -19.54
CA ARG A 15 15.08 2.54 -18.45
C ARG A 15 15.15 4.07 -18.61
N GLU A 16 15.12 4.56 -19.84
CA GLU A 16 14.97 5.99 -20.16
C GLU A 16 13.54 6.52 -19.92
N GLY A 17 12.59 5.64 -19.57
CA GLY A 17 11.21 6.00 -19.25
C GLY A 17 10.25 6.00 -20.45
N ALA A 18 10.65 5.46 -21.59
CA ALA A 18 9.77 5.30 -22.74
C ALA A 18 8.64 4.29 -22.45
N SER A 19 7.47 4.50 -23.05
CA SER A 19 6.37 3.53 -22.95
C SER A 19 6.75 2.22 -23.66
N ASN A 20 6.13 1.10 -23.28
CA ASN A 20 6.40 -0.20 -23.94
C ASN A 20 6.22 -0.17 -25.46
N LYS A 21 5.32 0.70 -25.98
CA LYS A 21 5.13 0.88 -27.42
C LYS A 21 6.30 1.65 -28.04
N ASP A 22 6.71 2.75 -27.42
CA ASP A 22 7.78 3.60 -27.93
C ASP A 22 9.15 2.91 -27.80
N ALA A 23 9.36 2.15 -26.72
CA ALA A 23 10.52 1.30 -26.54
C ALA A 23 10.62 0.21 -27.62
N ALA A 24 9.49 -0.34 -28.08
CA ALA A 24 9.49 -1.29 -29.18
C ALA A 24 9.81 -0.62 -30.54
N ILE A 25 9.36 0.62 -30.75
CA ILE A 25 9.72 1.41 -31.95
C ILE A 25 11.23 1.70 -31.94
N ALA A 26 11.78 2.11 -30.79
CA ALA A 26 13.22 2.32 -30.61
C ALA A 26 14.03 1.03 -30.83
N ALA A 27 13.46 -0.13 -30.47
CA ALA A 27 14.05 -1.45 -30.74
C ALA A 27 13.91 -1.93 -32.20
N GLY A 28 13.29 -1.12 -33.09
CA GLY A 28 13.15 -1.41 -34.52
C GLY A 28 11.91 -2.23 -34.91
N CYS A 29 10.87 -2.24 -34.08
CA CYS A 29 9.56 -2.78 -34.46
C CYS A 29 8.74 -1.74 -35.24
N SER A 30 7.92 -2.18 -36.21
CA SER A 30 7.06 -1.27 -36.97
C SER A 30 5.97 -0.66 -36.08
N GLU A 31 5.62 0.61 -36.28
CA GLU A 31 4.66 1.34 -35.44
C GLU A 31 3.31 0.61 -35.31
N LYS A 32 2.86 -0.03 -36.40
CA LYS A 32 1.60 -0.79 -36.46
C LYS A 32 1.62 -2.02 -35.55
N THR A 33 2.79 -2.62 -35.31
CA THR A 33 2.96 -3.84 -34.50
C THR A 33 3.66 -3.59 -33.16
N ALA A 34 4.20 -2.39 -32.96
CA ALA A 34 5.01 -2.02 -31.81
C ALA A 34 4.30 -2.26 -30.47
N SER A 35 2.99 -2.02 -30.38
CA SER A 35 2.22 -2.27 -29.15
C SER A 35 2.20 -3.76 -28.77
N ALA A 36 1.96 -4.65 -29.74
CA ALA A 36 1.92 -6.09 -29.51
C ALA A 36 3.32 -6.66 -29.27
N ALA A 37 4.33 -6.18 -30.01
CA ALA A 37 5.72 -6.58 -29.84
C ALA A 37 6.29 -6.11 -28.48
N GLY A 38 6.04 -4.86 -28.09
CA GLY A 38 6.44 -4.31 -26.80
C GLY A 38 5.82 -5.07 -25.63
N SER A 39 4.55 -5.46 -25.74
CA SER A 39 3.89 -6.27 -24.71
C SER A 39 4.49 -7.68 -24.56
N ARG A 40 5.04 -8.25 -25.64
CA ARG A 40 5.75 -9.54 -25.60
C ARG A 40 7.14 -9.37 -24.97
N LEU A 41 7.90 -8.37 -25.43
CA LEU A 41 9.24 -8.06 -24.91
C LEU A 41 9.23 -7.70 -23.42
N ALA A 42 8.22 -6.97 -22.94
CA ALA A 42 8.07 -6.63 -21.53
C ALA A 42 7.86 -7.86 -20.62
N LYS A 43 7.33 -8.96 -21.17
CA LYS A 43 7.08 -10.21 -20.44
C LYS A 43 8.17 -11.25 -20.61
N ASP A 44 9.14 -11.00 -21.50
CA ASP A 44 10.22 -11.95 -21.75
C ASP A 44 11.10 -12.09 -20.50
N PRO A 45 11.39 -13.33 -20.06
CA PRO A 45 12.16 -13.55 -18.82
C PRO A 45 13.59 -13.02 -18.91
N ASP A 46 14.16 -12.92 -20.11
CA ASP A 46 15.49 -12.32 -20.31
C ASP A 46 15.47 -10.81 -20.08
N VAL A 47 14.40 -10.14 -20.53
CA VAL A 47 14.23 -8.68 -20.40
C VAL A 47 13.97 -8.32 -18.94
N ILE A 48 13.12 -9.09 -18.25
CA ILE A 48 12.81 -8.89 -16.83
C ILE A 48 14.06 -9.08 -15.97
N ARG A 49 14.83 -10.16 -16.20
CA ARG A 49 16.05 -10.42 -15.43
C ARG A 49 17.09 -9.32 -15.60
N GLU A 50 17.26 -8.81 -16.81
CA GLU A 50 18.22 -7.74 -17.06
C GLU A 50 17.74 -6.41 -16.48
N LEU A 51 16.44 -6.09 -16.57
CA LEU A 51 15.88 -4.90 -15.89
C LEU A 51 16.08 -4.97 -14.38
N HIS A 52 15.80 -6.12 -13.75
CA HIS A 52 16.07 -6.34 -12.32
C HIS A 52 17.55 -6.15 -11.99
N LYS A 53 18.45 -6.74 -12.79
CA LYS A 53 19.89 -6.62 -12.61
C LYS A 53 20.35 -5.17 -12.75
N LEU A 54 19.88 -4.45 -13.76
CA LEU A 54 20.24 -3.05 -13.99
C LEU A 54 19.69 -2.13 -12.90
N ASN A 55 18.48 -2.37 -12.41
CA ASN A 55 17.92 -1.62 -11.29
C ASN A 55 18.67 -1.88 -9.98
N ALA A 56 19.18 -3.10 -9.77
CA ALA A 56 20.00 -3.44 -8.61
C ALA A 56 21.42 -2.84 -8.69
N LEU A 57 22.03 -2.83 -9.87
CA LEU A 57 23.38 -2.27 -10.08
C LEU A 57 23.37 -0.74 -10.12
N PHE A 58 22.33 -0.17 -10.69
CA PHE A 58 22.21 1.26 -10.91
C PHE A 58 20.77 1.68 -10.57
N PRO A 59 20.47 1.88 -9.27
CA PRO A 59 19.17 2.39 -8.85
C PRO A 59 19.00 3.77 -9.48
N VAL A 60 18.20 3.82 -10.54
CA VAL A 60 17.63 5.07 -11.02
C VAL A 60 16.64 5.48 -9.95
N ASN A 61 16.89 6.61 -9.29
CA ASN A 61 15.95 7.25 -8.37
C ASN A 61 14.72 7.68 -9.18
N ALA A 62 13.86 6.70 -9.46
CA ALA A 62 12.59 6.90 -10.11
C ALA A 62 11.57 7.20 -9.01
N ASP A 63 11.69 8.38 -8.41
CA ASP A 63 10.66 8.98 -7.54
C ASP A 63 9.39 9.39 -8.32
N VAL A 64 9.11 8.72 -9.45
CA VAL A 64 7.95 8.99 -10.27
C VAL A 64 7.32 7.67 -10.72
N LYS A 65 6.25 7.32 -10.00
CA LYS A 65 5.13 6.45 -10.41
C LYS A 65 5.38 4.94 -10.45
N ALA A 66 5.36 4.32 -9.26
CA ALA A 66 4.82 2.97 -9.07
C ALA A 66 3.37 3.05 -8.55
N ASP A 67 2.49 3.75 -9.28
CA ASP A 67 1.03 3.63 -9.12
C ASP A 67 0.40 3.66 -10.51
N VAL A 68 0.45 2.52 -11.19
CA VAL A 68 -0.47 2.18 -12.29
C VAL A 68 -1.08 0.82 -11.98
N LYS A 69 -2.07 0.93 -11.09
CA LYS A 69 -3.35 0.26 -11.12
C LYS A 69 -3.65 -0.47 -12.45
N THR A 70 -3.75 -1.79 -12.34
CA THR A 70 -4.68 -2.63 -13.11
C THR A 70 -6.11 -2.13 -12.89
N SER A 71 -6.53 -1.13 -13.64
CA SER A 71 -7.94 -0.85 -13.97
C SER A 71 -7.97 0.37 -14.90
N VAL A 72 -8.46 0.17 -16.12
CA VAL A 72 -9.63 0.90 -16.64
C VAL A 72 -9.77 0.59 -18.13
N LYS A 73 -10.85 -0.13 -18.39
CA LYS A 73 -11.59 -0.18 -19.64
C LYS A 73 -12.26 1.19 -19.83
N ALA A 74 -12.06 1.76 -21.03
CA ALA A 74 -12.90 2.73 -21.72
C ALA A 74 -12.86 4.23 -21.32
N SER A 75 -12.70 5.01 -22.40
CA SER A 75 -13.29 6.35 -22.71
C SER A 75 -12.80 7.57 -21.92
N LYS A 76 -12.75 8.78 -22.47
CA LYS A 76 -12.74 9.34 -23.83
C LYS A 76 -12.53 10.87 -23.64
N SER A 77 -11.75 11.44 -24.56
CA SER A 77 -11.65 12.84 -25.04
C SER A 77 -11.55 14.05 -24.09
N GLU A 78 -10.77 14.99 -24.65
CA GLU A 78 -10.91 16.45 -24.57
C GLU A 78 -10.25 17.22 -23.42
N ARG A 79 -9.11 17.83 -23.78
CA ARG A 79 -8.61 19.10 -23.21
C ARG A 79 -9.69 20.17 -23.34
N PRO A 80 -9.65 21.20 -22.48
CA PRO A 80 -9.13 22.46 -23.00
C PRO A 80 -8.14 23.19 -22.07
N VAL A 81 -7.45 24.12 -22.71
CA VAL A 81 -6.38 25.02 -22.28
C VAL A 81 -6.84 26.07 -21.26
N ARG A 82 -6.01 26.38 -20.25
CA ARG A 82 -5.78 27.77 -19.79
C ARG A 82 -4.45 27.91 -19.03
N ALA A 83 -3.81 29.05 -19.30
CA ALA A 83 -2.43 29.48 -19.04
C ALA A 83 -2.08 29.71 -17.53
N PRO A 84 -0.81 30.00 -17.19
CA PRO A 84 -0.15 29.63 -15.94
C PRO A 84 -0.25 30.71 -14.86
N ALA A 85 -0.40 30.31 -13.60
CA ALA A 85 -0.14 31.21 -12.47
C ALA A 85 0.13 30.44 -11.18
N VAL A 86 1.15 30.94 -10.46
CA VAL A 86 1.43 30.83 -9.03
C VAL A 86 2.15 29.57 -8.55
N ALA A 87 3.48 29.73 -8.48
CA ALA A 87 4.35 29.00 -7.58
C ALA A 87 3.88 29.14 -6.12
N VAL A 88 3.61 28.00 -5.50
CA VAL A 88 3.57 27.83 -4.04
C VAL A 88 4.68 26.84 -3.71
N PRO A 89 5.67 27.19 -2.87
CA PRO A 89 6.69 26.23 -2.48
C PRO A 89 6.00 25.23 -1.55
N ARG A 90 5.64 24.07 -2.10
CA ARG A 90 5.24 22.91 -1.31
C ARG A 90 6.52 22.45 -0.60
N THR A 91 6.73 22.94 0.61
CA THR A 91 7.71 22.37 1.53
C THR A 91 7.29 20.93 1.76
N GLU A 92 7.89 20.03 0.99
CA GLU A 92 7.97 18.62 1.30
C GLU A 92 8.75 18.53 2.61
N ARG A 93 8.04 18.61 3.73
CA ARG A 93 8.54 17.97 4.94
C ARG A 93 8.54 16.49 4.60
N THR A 94 9.72 16.01 4.22
CA THR A 94 10.10 14.62 4.37
C THR A 94 9.85 14.28 5.83
N VAL A 95 8.63 13.85 6.16
CA VAL A 95 8.36 13.13 7.40
C VAL A 95 9.02 11.80 7.16
N GLN A 96 10.33 11.77 7.39
CA GLN A 96 10.99 10.54 7.80
C GLN A 96 10.09 9.99 8.90
N PRO A 97 9.51 8.78 8.76
CA PRO A 97 8.87 8.16 9.90
C PRO A 97 9.97 8.11 10.94
N SER A 98 9.86 8.98 11.94
CA SER A 98 10.83 9.02 13.00
C SER A 98 10.70 7.65 13.63
N ILE A 99 11.70 6.81 13.39
CA ILE A 99 11.89 5.46 13.94
C ILE A 99 12.14 5.58 15.45
N ASN A 100 11.36 6.40 16.13
CA ASN A 100 11.38 6.59 17.57
C ASN A 100 10.77 5.34 18.19
N GLY A 101 11.54 4.26 18.20
CA GLY A 101 11.63 3.31 19.32
C GLY A 101 10.38 2.55 19.73
N ASP A 102 9.33 2.48 18.93
CA ASP A 102 8.25 1.54 19.18
C ASP A 102 8.68 0.14 18.74
N GLU A 103 9.34 -0.57 19.67
CA GLU A 103 9.73 -1.97 19.55
C GLU A 103 8.51 -2.90 19.28
N ASP A 104 7.27 -2.43 19.50
CA ASP A 104 6.02 -3.14 19.27
C ASP A 104 5.23 -2.56 18.06
N PRO A 105 5.00 -3.34 16.99
CA PRO A 105 4.21 -2.91 15.83
C PRO A 105 2.80 -2.38 16.17
N LEU A 106 2.18 -2.85 17.25
CA LEU A 106 0.84 -2.39 17.64
C LEU A 106 0.85 -1.00 18.27
N SER A 107 1.91 -0.61 18.99
CA SER A 107 2.03 0.75 19.55
C SER A 107 2.24 1.78 18.44
N PHE A 108 3.03 1.42 17.42
CA PHE A 108 3.22 2.23 16.22
C PHE A 108 1.89 2.55 15.53
N PHE A 109 1.03 1.54 15.28
CA PHE A 109 -0.26 1.78 14.64
C PHE A 109 -1.18 2.67 15.49
N LYS A 110 -1.11 2.58 16.82
CA LYS A 110 -1.86 3.47 17.72
C LYS A 110 -1.36 4.91 17.65
N SER A 111 -0.04 5.11 17.64
CA SER A 111 0.56 6.44 17.47
C SER A 111 0.15 7.06 16.12
N MET A 112 0.28 6.29 15.05
CA MET A 112 -0.05 6.73 13.70
C MET A 112 -1.52 7.13 13.54
N MET A 113 -2.44 6.50 14.28
CA MET A 113 -3.84 6.90 14.33
C MET A 113 -4.08 8.20 15.11
N ALA A 114 -3.28 8.47 16.14
CA ALA A 114 -3.40 9.62 17.01
C ALA A 114 -2.85 10.91 16.36
N ASP A 115 -1.92 10.78 15.41
CA ASP A 115 -1.30 11.91 14.71
C ASP A 115 -2.29 12.59 13.75
N GLU A 116 -2.85 13.74 14.16
CA GLU A 116 -3.82 14.49 13.35
C GLU A 116 -3.23 15.09 12.06
N ASP A 117 -1.93 15.37 12.06
CA ASP A 117 -1.18 15.91 10.93
C ASP A 117 -0.94 14.87 9.81
N MET A 118 -1.12 13.58 10.11
CA MET A 118 -0.94 12.52 9.13
C MET A 118 -2.13 12.46 8.15
N ASP A 119 -1.84 12.05 6.91
CA ASP A 119 -2.87 11.87 5.87
C ASP A 119 -4.01 11.00 6.43
N PRO A 120 -5.27 11.47 6.37
CA PRO A 120 -6.44 10.71 6.81
C PRO A 120 -6.49 9.28 6.26
N LYS A 121 -5.99 9.04 5.04
CA LYS A 121 -5.97 7.69 4.45
C LYS A 121 -5.01 6.76 5.16
N LEU A 122 -3.81 7.24 5.48
CA LEU A 122 -2.79 6.49 6.22
C LEU A 122 -3.27 6.15 7.65
N ARG A 123 -3.98 7.10 8.30
CA ARG A 123 -4.66 6.84 9.58
C ARG A 123 -5.71 5.74 9.49
N LEU A 124 -6.53 5.77 8.44
CA LEU A 124 -7.55 4.74 8.21
C LEU A 124 -6.93 3.37 7.94
N ASP A 125 -5.81 3.31 7.24
CA ASP A 125 -5.14 2.04 6.95
C ASP A 125 -4.48 1.45 8.20
N ALA A 126 -3.87 2.28 9.05
CA ALA A 126 -3.41 1.89 10.38
C ALA A 126 -4.57 1.33 11.23
N ALA A 127 -5.72 2.03 11.23
CA ALA A 127 -6.91 1.58 11.96
C ALA A 127 -7.45 0.23 11.47
N LYS A 128 -7.49 0.01 10.15
CA LYS A 128 -7.91 -1.28 9.57
C LYS A 128 -6.96 -2.41 9.94
N ALA A 129 -5.66 -2.16 9.92
CA ALA A 129 -4.65 -3.14 10.31
C ALA A 129 -4.86 -3.54 11.77
N LEU A 130 -4.95 -2.57 12.69
CA LEU A 130 -5.18 -2.82 14.12
C LEU A 130 -6.49 -3.57 14.36
N ALA A 131 -7.59 -3.15 13.70
CA ALA A 131 -8.89 -3.80 13.82
C ALA A 131 -8.86 -5.28 13.41
N SER A 132 -8.04 -5.64 12.42
CA SER A 132 -7.90 -7.02 11.96
C SER A 132 -7.25 -7.94 13.00
N PHE A 133 -6.46 -7.39 13.93
CA PHE A 133 -5.79 -8.14 14.99
C PHE A 133 -6.56 -8.11 16.31
N THR A 134 -7.26 -7.02 16.62
CA THR A 134 -7.99 -6.88 17.89
C THR A 134 -9.42 -7.37 17.83
N VAL A 135 -10.10 -7.21 16.68
CA VAL A 135 -11.44 -7.73 16.50
C VAL A 135 -11.30 -9.18 16.07
N SER A 136 -11.49 -10.10 17.03
CA SER A 136 -11.61 -11.53 16.73
C SER A 136 -12.61 -11.68 15.58
N LYS A 137 -12.21 -12.36 14.50
CA LYS A 137 -13.15 -12.64 13.42
C LYS A 137 -14.38 -13.30 14.06
N PRO A 138 -15.61 -12.90 13.69
CA PRO A 138 -16.84 -13.36 14.35
C PRO A 138 -17.06 -14.88 14.42
N GLY A 139 -16.17 -15.69 13.83
CA GLY A 139 -16.17 -17.15 13.89
C GLY A 139 -15.08 -17.81 14.74
N GLU A 140 -14.11 -17.07 15.31
CA GLU A 140 -12.98 -17.65 16.08
C GLU A 140 -13.19 -17.67 17.60
N LYS A 141 -14.11 -16.86 18.15
CA LYS A 141 -14.53 -17.01 19.56
C LYS A 141 -15.32 -18.31 19.67
N GLY A 142 -14.66 -19.38 20.12
CA GLY A 142 -15.27 -20.69 20.29
C GLY A 142 -16.50 -20.60 21.20
N LYS A 143 -17.47 -21.52 21.03
CA LYS A 143 -18.72 -21.56 21.81
C LYS A 143 -18.52 -21.43 23.33
N LYS A 144 -17.35 -21.84 23.86
CA LYS A 144 -17.00 -21.70 25.28
C LYS A 144 -16.74 -20.25 25.71
N GLU A 145 -15.99 -19.48 24.92
CA GLU A 145 -15.68 -18.08 25.23
C GLU A 145 -16.91 -17.19 25.12
N GLN A 146 -17.78 -17.43 24.14
CA GLN A 146 -19.04 -16.68 24.01
C GLN A 146 -19.99 -16.93 25.19
N VAL A 147 -20.08 -18.17 25.68
CA VAL A 147 -20.89 -18.51 26.85
C VAL A 147 -20.31 -17.86 28.11
N GLN A 148 -18.99 -17.82 28.25
CA GLN A 148 -18.33 -17.17 29.39
C GLN A 148 -18.51 -15.65 29.37
N GLU A 149 -18.31 -15.00 28.22
CA GLU A 149 -18.50 -13.55 28.07
C GLU A 149 -19.98 -13.15 28.28
N ALA A 150 -20.92 -13.95 27.79
CA ALA A 150 -22.35 -13.78 28.07
C ALA A 150 -22.68 -13.98 29.56
N ALA A 151 -22.07 -14.96 30.22
CA ALA A 151 -22.24 -15.19 31.65
C ALA A 151 -21.70 -14.03 32.48
N GLU A 152 -20.53 -13.48 32.12
CA GLU A 152 -19.93 -12.32 32.78
C GLU A 152 -20.75 -11.03 32.59
N GLN A 153 -21.29 -10.80 31.38
CA GLN A 153 -22.20 -9.69 31.13
C GLN A 153 -23.48 -9.79 31.97
N VAL A 154 -24.09 -10.97 32.06
CA VAL A 154 -25.28 -11.20 32.92
C VAL A 154 -24.92 -11.07 34.40
N ALA A 155 -23.75 -11.55 34.81
CA ALA A 155 -23.24 -11.44 36.19
C ALA A 155 -22.87 -10.00 36.59
N SER A 156 -22.69 -9.09 35.63
CA SER A 156 -22.49 -7.65 35.88
C SER A 156 -23.78 -6.82 35.87
N GLY A 157 -24.89 -7.41 35.41
CA GLY A 157 -26.19 -6.74 35.30
C GLY A 157 -26.90 -6.54 36.65
N ARG A 158 -28.17 -6.10 36.58
CA ARG A 158 -29.00 -5.85 37.78
C ARG A 158 -29.18 -7.08 38.70
N PHE A 159 -28.93 -8.29 38.19
CA PHE A 159 -28.97 -9.57 38.91
C PHE A 159 -27.57 -10.11 39.26
N GLY A 160 -26.52 -9.34 39.01
CA GLY A 160 -25.16 -9.70 39.38
C GLY A 160 -24.99 -9.89 40.88
N LEU A 161 -24.05 -10.74 41.29
CA LEU A 161 -23.71 -10.93 42.70
C LEU A 161 -23.27 -9.58 43.29
N ARG A 162 -24.18 -8.93 44.02
CA ARG A 162 -23.83 -7.77 44.85
C ARG A 162 -22.76 -8.21 45.83
N LYS A 163 -21.65 -7.47 45.90
CA LYS A 163 -20.56 -7.71 46.87
C LYS A 163 -21.20 -7.99 48.24
N PRO A 164 -20.86 -9.11 48.90
CA PRO A 164 -21.42 -9.41 50.20
C PRO A 164 -21.07 -8.27 51.13
N GLY A 165 -22.10 -7.53 51.56
CA GLY A 165 -21.95 -6.44 52.50
C GLY A 165 -21.29 -6.98 53.75
N GLN A 166 -20.18 -6.38 54.15
CA GLN A 166 -19.45 -6.80 55.35
C GLN A 166 -20.36 -6.59 56.55
N LEU A 167 -20.83 -7.69 57.15
CA LEU A 167 -21.58 -7.66 58.39
C LEU A 167 -20.63 -7.15 59.49
N ARG A 168 -20.90 -5.95 60.01
CA ARG A 168 -20.22 -5.45 61.20
C ARG A 168 -20.99 -5.92 62.43
N ALA A 169 -20.33 -6.74 63.26
CA ALA A 169 -20.85 -7.10 64.57
C ALA A 169 -20.95 -5.84 65.43
N VAL A 170 -22.16 -5.58 65.96
CA VAL A 170 -22.41 -4.52 66.94
C VAL A 170 -22.19 -5.12 68.32
N LYS A 171 -21.43 -4.42 69.16
CA LYS A 171 -21.10 -4.78 70.54
C LYS A 171 -22.12 -4.23 71.52
#